data_AF-A0A0K3B370-F1
#
_entry.id   AF-A0A0K3B370-F1
#
_cell.length_a   1.000
_cell.length_b   1.000
_cell.length_c   1.000
_cell.angle_alpha   90.00
_cell.angle_beta   90.00
_cell.angle_gamma   90.00
#
_symmetry.space_group_name_H-M   'P 1'
#
loop_
_entity.id
_entity.type
_entity.pdbx_description
1 polymer ?
#
loop_
_entity_poly.entity_id
_entity_poly.type
_entity_poly.pdbx_seq_one_letter_code
_entity_poly.pdbx_strand_id
1 'polypeptide(L)'
;MTIDELDKIADPDEAHQFLNEIKGVFGVPRCLFLVSVSDDALTSFERRGIPARDAFDSAFTSMIHVRPFTLDQSRTWLAHRALGIPEPFVWLCHCMSGGLPRDLGRVALMLYDLQRDHTQLGSVTHAMLAQDLDIKTRAFAHTAKLLPRTGDDDPHTLIKHLSDVALTHHFDLATPAQRIWPDTTGPLDTELARLRAEVACYLVFCQTIAEIFHDQLDPAGKADAVTALAVARQHMALDTPLAWDVLTDFRAALNLADQPGICMTCDLTKRLSA
;
A
#
# COMPACT_ATOMS: atom_id res chain seq x y z
N MET A 1 -12.21 -29.12 -7.22
CA MET A 1 -11.60 -28.95 -5.89
C MET A 1 -10.92 -27.60 -5.86
N THR A 2 -11.11 -26.85 -4.79
CA THR A 2 -10.51 -25.53 -4.59
C THR A 2 -9.67 -25.58 -3.30
N ILE A 3 -8.41 -25.18 -3.38
CA ILE A 3 -7.52 -25.04 -2.23
C ILE A 3 -7.15 -23.56 -2.18
N ASP A 4 -7.53 -22.89 -1.10
CA ASP A 4 -7.29 -21.46 -0.92
C ASP A 4 -6.13 -21.23 0.05
N GLU A 5 -5.33 -20.19 -0.22
CA GLU A 5 -4.19 -19.75 0.61
C GLU A 5 -3.21 -20.89 0.95
N LEU A 6 -2.66 -21.54 -0.08
CA LEU A 6 -1.69 -22.63 0.11
C LEU A 6 -0.46 -22.19 0.94
N ASP A 7 -0.15 -20.89 0.91
CA ASP A 7 0.89 -20.24 1.68
C ASP A 7 0.66 -20.18 3.20
N LYS A 8 -0.51 -20.61 3.69
CA LYS A 8 -0.72 -20.81 5.13
C LYS A 8 0.02 -22.01 5.71
N ILE A 9 0.56 -22.88 4.85
CA ILE A 9 1.48 -23.93 5.28
C ILE A 9 2.79 -23.25 5.69
N ALA A 10 3.01 -23.16 7.01
CA ALA A 10 4.08 -22.35 7.61
C ALA A 10 5.48 -22.84 7.20
N ASP A 11 5.62 -24.14 6.92
CA ASP A 11 6.86 -24.75 6.42
C ASP A 11 6.83 -24.87 4.88
N PRO A 12 7.73 -24.18 4.17
CA PRO A 12 7.92 -24.35 2.73
C PRO A 12 8.15 -25.77 2.25
N ASP A 13 8.85 -26.58 3.03
CA ASP A 13 9.15 -27.96 2.65
C ASP A 13 7.86 -28.79 2.71
N GLU A 14 7.00 -28.55 3.71
CA GLU A 14 5.66 -29.15 3.78
C GLU A 14 4.77 -28.68 2.63
N ALA A 15 4.83 -27.41 2.25
CA ALA A 15 4.05 -26.88 1.12
C ALA A 15 4.49 -27.53 -0.21
N HIS A 16 5.80 -27.69 -0.42
CA HIS A 16 6.35 -28.36 -1.59
C HIS A 16 6.02 -29.86 -1.60
N GLN A 17 6.08 -30.53 -0.44
CA GLN A 17 5.65 -31.92 -0.31
C GLN A 17 4.16 -32.07 -0.62
N PHE A 18 3.32 -31.22 -0.05
CA PHE A 18 1.88 -31.20 -0.32
C PHE A 18 1.59 -31.05 -1.81
N LEU A 19 2.30 -30.13 -2.51
CA LEU A 19 2.18 -29.98 -3.96
C LEU A 19 2.50 -31.27 -4.72
N ASN A 20 3.54 -32.01 -4.29
CA ASN A 20 3.89 -33.27 -4.92
C ASN A 20 2.90 -34.40 -4.61
N GLU A 21 2.28 -34.39 -3.42
CA GLU A 21 1.22 -35.35 -3.07
C GLU A 21 -0.06 -35.09 -3.87
N ILE A 22 -0.48 -33.83 -4.03
CA ILE A 22 -1.67 -33.52 -4.84
C ILE A 22 -1.45 -33.76 -6.33
N LYS A 23 -0.20 -33.70 -6.84
CA LYS A 23 0.11 -34.10 -8.22
C LYS A 23 -0.36 -35.53 -8.52
N GLY A 24 -0.33 -36.43 -7.53
CA GLY A 24 -0.79 -37.81 -7.68
C GLY A 24 -2.29 -37.95 -8.00
N VAL A 25 -3.10 -36.93 -7.69
CA VAL A 25 -4.54 -36.90 -8.00
C VAL A 25 -4.87 -36.02 -9.21
N PHE A 26 -3.88 -35.35 -9.79
CA PHE A 26 -4.06 -34.63 -11.05
C PHE A 26 -4.23 -35.64 -12.20
N GLY A 27 -5.23 -35.42 -13.05
CA GLY A 27 -5.57 -36.34 -14.14
C GLY A 27 -6.79 -37.24 -13.89
N VAL A 28 -7.43 -37.14 -12.71
CA VAL A 28 -8.75 -37.76 -12.50
C VAL A 28 -9.76 -37.15 -13.48
N PRO A 29 -10.45 -37.96 -14.31
CA PRO A 29 -11.41 -37.44 -15.28
C PRO A 29 -12.51 -36.62 -14.62
N ARG A 30 -12.80 -35.44 -15.20
CA ARG A 30 -13.83 -34.49 -14.73
C ARG A 30 -13.52 -33.84 -13.36
N CYS A 31 -12.25 -33.77 -12.97
CA CYS A 31 -11.81 -33.00 -11.80
C CYS A 31 -10.99 -31.78 -12.23
N LEU A 32 -11.44 -30.59 -11.83
CA LEU A 32 -10.67 -29.34 -11.92
C LEU A 32 -10.06 -29.02 -10.55
N PHE A 33 -8.78 -28.68 -10.51
CA PHE A 33 -8.09 -28.20 -9.32
C PHE A 33 -7.79 -26.71 -9.49
N LEU A 34 -8.23 -25.91 -8.53
CA LEU A 34 -7.89 -24.50 -8.43
C LEU A 34 -7.14 -24.30 -7.12
N VAL A 35 -5.96 -23.71 -7.21
CA VAL A 35 -5.09 -23.42 -6.06
C VAL A 35 -4.75 -21.94 -6.10
N SER A 36 -4.90 -21.26 -4.97
CA SER A 36 -4.44 -19.88 -4.80
C SER A 36 -3.20 -19.85 -3.89
N VAL A 37 -2.32 -18.90 -4.17
CA VAL A 37 -1.10 -18.64 -3.40
C VAL A 37 -0.81 -17.15 -3.50
N SER A 38 -0.32 -16.54 -2.43
CA SER A 38 0.14 -15.15 -2.46
C SER A 38 1.49 -15.00 -3.18
N ASP A 39 1.74 -13.85 -3.81
CA ASP A 39 3.03 -13.57 -4.46
C ASP A 39 4.19 -13.52 -3.46
N ASP A 40 3.94 -13.05 -2.23
CA ASP A 40 4.94 -12.99 -1.15
C ASP A 40 5.43 -14.39 -0.77
N ALA A 41 4.52 -15.35 -0.71
CA ALA A 41 4.85 -16.73 -0.40
C ALA A 41 5.68 -17.38 -1.51
N LEU A 42 5.31 -17.14 -2.78
CA LEU A 42 6.08 -17.62 -3.92
C LEU A 42 7.52 -17.08 -3.88
N THR A 43 7.67 -15.78 -3.60
CA THR A 43 8.98 -15.11 -3.46
C THR A 43 9.77 -15.65 -2.26
N SER A 44 9.10 -15.91 -1.13
CA SER A 44 9.74 -16.50 0.06
C SER A 44 10.25 -17.92 -0.21
N PHE A 45 9.51 -18.73 -0.97
CA PHE A 45 9.96 -20.07 -1.35
C PHE A 45 11.21 -20.01 -2.25
N GLU A 46 11.20 -19.14 -3.25
CA GLU A 46 12.35 -18.93 -4.14
C GLU A 46 13.59 -18.47 -3.36
N ARG A 47 13.45 -17.55 -2.41
CA ARG A 47 14.55 -17.06 -1.55
C ARG A 47 15.17 -18.15 -0.67
N ARG A 48 14.40 -19.18 -0.31
CA ARG A 48 14.89 -20.33 0.48
C ARG A 48 15.52 -21.43 -0.39
N GLY A 49 15.69 -21.17 -1.69
CA GLY A 49 16.30 -22.11 -2.64
C GLY A 49 15.36 -23.22 -3.09
N ILE A 50 14.07 -23.13 -2.77
CA ILE A 50 13.04 -24.03 -3.29
C ILE A 50 12.58 -23.42 -4.61
N PRO A 51 12.73 -24.12 -5.75
CA PRO A 51 12.24 -23.63 -7.04
C PRO A 51 10.73 -23.81 -7.10
N ALA A 52 10.00 -23.12 -6.22
CA ALA A 52 8.56 -23.25 -6.08
C ALA A 52 7.88 -22.90 -7.40
N ARG A 53 8.32 -21.84 -8.09
CA ARG A 53 7.86 -21.53 -9.44
C ARG A 53 7.96 -22.74 -10.36
N ASP A 54 9.12 -23.39 -10.47
CA ASP A 54 9.26 -24.58 -11.33
C ASP A 54 8.34 -25.73 -10.88
N ALA A 55 8.14 -25.89 -9.57
CA ALA A 55 7.22 -26.89 -9.02
C ALA A 55 5.75 -26.58 -9.36
N PHE A 56 5.32 -25.31 -9.33
CA PHE A 56 3.98 -24.86 -9.71
C PHE A 56 3.80 -24.90 -11.25
N ASP A 57 4.76 -24.40 -12.01
CA ASP A 57 4.79 -24.41 -13.47
C ASP A 57 4.68 -25.84 -14.03
N SER A 58 5.29 -26.82 -13.35
CA SER A 58 5.20 -28.24 -13.72
C SER A 58 3.94 -28.94 -13.20
N ALA A 59 3.32 -28.44 -12.14
CA ALA A 59 2.15 -29.03 -11.49
C ALA A 59 0.83 -28.68 -12.19
N PHE A 60 0.71 -27.44 -12.65
CA PHE A 60 -0.56 -26.87 -13.09
C PHE A 60 -0.56 -26.61 -14.59
N THR A 61 -1.71 -26.88 -15.23
CA THR A 61 -1.89 -26.60 -16.66
C THR A 61 -1.91 -25.10 -16.97
N SER A 62 -2.33 -24.28 -16.01
CA SER A 62 -2.41 -22.83 -16.19
C SER A 62 -2.23 -22.13 -14.85
N MET A 63 -1.44 -21.06 -14.87
CA MET A 63 -1.33 -20.12 -13.75
C MET A 63 -1.92 -18.78 -14.16
N ILE A 64 -2.70 -18.21 -13.27
CA ILE A 64 -3.36 -16.92 -13.47
C ILE A 64 -2.86 -15.98 -12.37
N HIS A 65 -2.06 -15.01 -12.77
CA HIS A 65 -1.61 -13.97 -11.86
C HIS A 65 -2.67 -12.84 -11.81
N VAL A 66 -3.22 -12.61 -10.62
CA VAL A 66 -4.26 -11.61 -10.39
C VAL A 66 -3.60 -10.28 -10.07
N ARG A 67 -3.59 -9.37 -11.06
CA ARG A 67 -3.02 -8.03 -10.89
C ARG A 67 -4.03 -7.07 -10.27
N PRO A 68 -3.56 -6.01 -9.59
CA PRO A 68 -4.39 -4.84 -9.32
C PRO A 68 -5.03 -4.32 -10.61
N PHE A 69 -6.23 -3.77 -10.50
CA PHE A 69 -6.89 -3.13 -11.62
C PHE A 69 -6.08 -1.95 -12.14
N THR A 70 -6.15 -1.72 -13.45
CA THR A 70 -5.83 -0.40 -14.03
C THR A 70 -6.91 0.61 -13.65
N LEU A 71 -6.65 1.90 -13.92
CA LEU A 71 -7.65 2.95 -13.72
C LEU A 71 -8.93 2.67 -14.52
N ASP A 72 -8.81 2.25 -15.79
CA ASP A 72 -9.95 1.94 -16.65
C ASP A 72 -10.75 0.72 -16.17
N GLN A 73 -10.06 -0.30 -15.65
CA GLN A 73 -10.71 -1.46 -15.04
C GLN A 73 -11.44 -1.06 -13.76
N SER A 74 -10.85 -0.19 -12.94
CA SER A 74 -11.49 0.34 -11.74
C SER A 74 -12.74 1.16 -12.10
N ARG A 75 -12.66 2.03 -13.12
CA ARG A 75 -13.80 2.77 -13.67
C ARG A 75 -14.92 1.83 -14.12
N THR A 76 -14.59 0.83 -14.91
CA THR A 76 -15.55 -0.17 -15.42
C THR A 76 -16.20 -0.95 -14.28
N TRP A 77 -15.39 -1.39 -13.31
CA TRP A 77 -15.86 -2.15 -12.16
C TRP A 77 -16.83 -1.37 -11.27
N LEU A 78 -16.55 -0.07 -11.07
CA LEU A 78 -17.41 0.85 -10.33
C LEU A 78 -18.70 1.16 -11.08
N ALA A 79 -18.62 1.43 -12.39
CA ALA A 79 -19.79 1.73 -13.23
C ALA A 79 -20.83 0.58 -13.23
N HIS A 80 -20.39 -0.67 -13.10
CA HIS A 80 -21.30 -1.82 -12.97
C HIS A 80 -22.07 -1.89 -11.64
N ARG A 81 -21.64 -1.15 -10.61
CA ARG A 81 -22.24 -1.19 -9.26
C ARG A 81 -22.98 0.09 -8.91
N ALA A 82 -22.46 1.22 -9.37
CA ALA A 82 -23.04 2.54 -9.13
C ALA A 82 -22.88 3.38 -10.40
N LEU A 83 -24.02 3.74 -11.00
CA LEU A 83 -24.04 4.60 -12.19
C LEU A 83 -23.78 6.05 -11.78
N GLY A 84 -22.97 6.74 -12.58
CA GLY A 84 -22.82 8.19 -12.48
C GLY A 84 -21.91 8.69 -11.38
N ILE A 85 -21.00 7.85 -10.84
CA ILE A 85 -19.90 8.35 -9.99
C ILE A 85 -19.05 9.32 -10.83
N PRO A 86 -18.88 10.59 -10.42
CA PRO A 86 -18.03 11.52 -11.15
C PRO A 86 -16.57 11.06 -11.17
N GLU A 87 -15.89 11.31 -12.28
CA GLU A 87 -14.54 10.81 -12.56
C GLU A 87 -13.50 11.08 -11.43
N PRO A 88 -13.46 12.27 -10.79
CA PRO A 88 -12.54 12.50 -9.67
C PRO A 88 -12.74 11.55 -8.48
N PHE A 89 -13.97 11.10 -8.22
CA PHE A 89 -14.25 10.13 -7.17
C PHE A 89 -13.84 8.71 -7.57
N VAL A 90 -13.93 8.36 -8.86
CA VAL A 90 -13.39 7.10 -9.40
C VAL A 90 -11.88 7.04 -9.17
N TRP A 91 -11.19 8.14 -9.44
CA TRP A 91 -9.74 8.27 -9.26
C TRP A 91 -9.34 8.19 -7.80
N LEU A 92 -10.06 8.89 -6.92
CA LEU A 92 -9.85 8.81 -5.48
C LEU A 92 -9.98 7.36 -4.99
N CYS A 93 -11.03 6.66 -5.44
CA CYS A 93 -11.23 5.25 -5.10
C CYS A 93 -10.06 4.37 -5.56
N HIS A 94 -9.61 4.57 -6.80
CA HIS A 94 -8.50 3.82 -7.39
C HIS A 94 -7.17 4.03 -6.64
N CYS A 95 -6.84 5.30 -6.31
CA CYS A 95 -5.65 5.64 -5.54
C CYS A 95 -5.68 5.04 -4.14
N MET A 96 -6.78 5.25 -3.41
CA MET A 96 -6.93 4.77 -2.02
C MET A 96 -6.88 3.24 -1.92
N SER A 97 -7.41 2.53 -2.92
CA SER A 97 -7.37 1.06 -2.97
C SER A 97 -6.09 0.48 -3.57
N GLY A 98 -5.22 1.31 -4.16
CA GLY A 98 -4.12 0.85 -5.00
C GLY A 98 -4.59 -0.08 -6.14
N GLY A 99 -5.80 0.13 -6.68
CA GLY A 99 -6.40 -0.76 -7.69
C GLY A 99 -6.76 -2.18 -7.21
N LEU A 100 -6.58 -2.54 -5.94
CA LEU A 100 -6.95 -3.86 -5.43
C LEU A 100 -8.48 -4.03 -5.43
N PRO A 101 -9.07 -5.05 -6.10
CA PRO A 101 -10.52 -5.15 -6.26
C PRO A 101 -11.30 -5.20 -4.95
N ARG A 102 -10.75 -5.89 -3.93
CA ARG A 102 -11.37 -5.99 -2.60
C ARG A 102 -11.40 -4.64 -1.90
N ASP A 103 -10.28 -3.92 -1.94
CA ASP A 103 -10.17 -2.62 -1.29
C ASP A 103 -10.94 -1.56 -2.07
N LEU A 104 -11.00 -1.64 -3.40
CA LEU A 104 -11.79 -0.75 -4.24
C LEU A 104 -13.27 -0.81 -3.85
N GLY A 105 -13.79 -2.01 -3.57
CA GLY A 105 -15.14 -2.17 -3.04
C GLY A 105 -15.34 -1.55 -1.66
N ARG A 106 -14.38 -1.70 -0.74
CA ARG A 106 -14.45 -1.07 0.58
C ARG A 106 -14.44 0.46 0.49
N VAL A 107 -13.54 1.01 -0.31
CA VAL A 107 -13.39 2.45 -0.52
C VAL A 107 -14.62 3.03 -1.22
N ALA A 108 -15.21 2.33 -2.18
CA ALA A 108 -16.44 2.76 -2.86
C ALA A 108 -17.65 2.79 -1.92
N LEU A 109 -17.78 1.83 -1.01
CA LEU A 109 -18.85 1.85 0.01
C LEU A 109 -18.67 3.03 0.96
N MET A 110 -17.45 3.26 1.42
CA MET A 110 -17.10 4.38 2.28
C MET A 110 -17.36 5.74 1.61
N LEU A 111 -17.01 5.88 0.33
CA LEU A 111 -17.38 7.03 -0.50
C LEU A 111 -18.90 7.24 -0.51
N TYR A 112 -19.67 6.18 -0.79
CA TYR A 112 -21.13 6.25 -0.86
C TYR A 112 -21.75 6.69 0.47
N ASP A 113 -21.27 6.17 1.59
CA ASP A 113 -21.76 6.54 2.92
C ASP A 113 -21.47 8.01 3.25
N LEU A 114 -20.26 8.48 2.94
CA LEU A 114 -19.83 9.87 3.19
C LEU A 114 -20.50 10.88 2.25
N GLN A 115 -20.87 10.47 1.04
CA GLN A 115 -21.57 11.32 0.08
C GLN A 115 -22.96 11.79 0.56
N ARG A 116 -23.49 11.17 1.62
CA ARG A 116 -24.73 11.61 2.28
C ARG A 116 -24.58 12.94 3.01
N ASP A 117 -23.39 13.18 3.56
CA ASP A 117 -23.08 14.35 4.39
C ASP A 117 -22.14 15.33 3.69
N HIS A 118 -21.41 14.88 2.67
CA HIS A 118 -20.39 15.64 1.95
C HIS A 118 -20.59 15.52 0.43
N THR A 119 -20.74 16.63 -0.28
CA THR A 119 -20.93 16.62 -1.74
C THR A 119 -19.71 17.11 -2.53
N GLN A 120 -18.81 17.84 -1.86
CA GLN A 120 -17.61 18.41 -2.46
C GLN A 120 -16.45 17.41 -2.39
N LEU A 121 -15.66 17.32 -3.46
CA LEU A 121 -14.55 16.36 -3.55
C LEU A 121 -13.58 16.55 -2.38
N GLY A 122 -13.17 17.79 -2.11
CA GLY A 122 -12.28 18.09 -0.99
C GLY A 122 -12.85 17.59 0.34
N SER A 123 -14.11 17.92 0.63
CA SER A 123 -14.76 17.50 1.89
C SER A 123 -14.86 15.98 2.04
N VAL A 124 -15.21 15.26 0.98
CA VAL A 124 -15.28 13.80 0.95
C VAL A 124 -13.89 13.18 1.13
N THR A 125 -12.88 13.69 0.40
CA THR A 125 -11.49 13.24 0.52
C THR A 125 -11.01 13.33 1.97
N HIS A 126 -11.21 14.49 2.62
CA HIS A 126 -10.77 14.69 4.00
C HIS A 126 -11.51 13.76 4.96
N ALA A 127 -12.84 13.60 4.82
CA ALA A 127 -13.62 12.69 5.64
C ALA A 127 -13.18 11.23 5.44
N MET A 128 -12.88 10.83 4.20
CA MET A 128 -12.39 9.50 3.89
C MET A 128 -11.04 9.24 4.53
N LEU A 129 -10.08 10.14 4.32
CA LEU A 129 -8.75 10.00 4.91
C LEU A 129 -8.79 10.01 6.44
N ALA A 130 -9.68 10.80 7.06
CA ALA A 130 -9.79 10.86 8.51
C ALA A 130 -10.26 9.52 9.10
N GLN A 131 -11.28 8.90 8.48
CA GLN A 131 -11.74 7.57 8.88
C GLN A 131 -10.67 6.49 8.66
N ASP A 132 -9.95 6.53 7.52
CA ASP A 132 -8.89 5.54 7.24
C ASP A 132 -7.70 5.70 8.20
N LEU A 133 -7.29 6.95 8.47
CA LEU A 133 -6.24 7.28 9.45
C LEU A 133 -6.62 6.84 10.87
N ASP A 134 -7.84 7.05 11.31
CA ASP A 134 -8.30 6.61 12.64
C ASP A 134 -8.22 5.07 12.79
N ILE A 135 -8.56 4.32 11.74
CA ILE A 135 -8.40 2.86 11.73
C ILE A 135 -6.92 2.47 11.73
N LYS A 136 -6.11 3.08 10.85
CA LYS A 136 -4.70 2.74 10.62
C LYS A 136 -3.83 3.10 11.81
N THR A 137 -3.97 4.30 12.38
CA THR A 137 -3.20 4.73 13.55
C THR A 137 -3.46 3.83 14.75
N ARG A 138 -4.71 3.39 14.98
CA ARG A 138 -5.01 2.38 16.02
C ARG A 138 -4.34 1.04 15.76
N ALA A 139 -4.36 0.56 14.51
CA ALA A 139 -3.69 -0.68 14.13
C ALA A 139 -2.18 -0.59 14.33
N PHE A 140 -1.53 0.48 13.87
CA PHE A 140 -0.11 0.72 14.08
C PHE A 140 0.25 0.84 15.56
N ALA A 141 -0.56 1.54 16.35
CA ALA A 141 -0.36 1.65 17.80
C ALA A 141 -0.51 0.29 18.49
N HIS A 142 -1.39 -0.59 17.99
CA HIS A 142 -1.49 -1.97 18.49
C HIS A 142 -0.25 -2.78 18.15
N THR A 143 0.23 -2.74 16.90
CA THR A 143 1.48 -3.41 16.49
C THR A 143 2.67 -2.92 17.30
N ALA A 144 2.82 -1.60 17.48
CA ALA A 144 3.89 -1.01 18.27
C ALA A 144 3.91 -1.53 19.72
N LYS A 145 2.73 -1.75 20.35
CA LYS A 145 2.64 -2.28 21.73
C LYS A 145 3.19 -3.70 21.87
N LEU A 146 3.21 -4.47 20.79
CA LEU A 146 3.69 -5.87 20.80
C LEU A 146 5.21 -5.95 20.57
N LEU A 147 5.84 -4.86 20.12
CA LEU A 147 7.27 -4.84 19.84
C LEU A 147 8.10 -4.76 21.14
N PRO A 148 9.24 -5.47 21.20
CA PRO A 148 10.14 -5.37 22.34
C PRO A 148 10.79 -3.99 22.40
N ARG A 149 11.11 -3.55 23.62
CA ARG A 149 11.94 -2.36 23.84
C ARG A 149 13.39 -2.73 23.59
N THR A 150 13.95 -2.24 22.49
CA THR A 150 15.33 -2.50 22.10
C THR A 150 16.08 -1.19 21.85
N GLY A 151 17.12 -0.92 22.64
CA GLY A 151 17.92 0.29 22.49
C GLY A 151 17.19 1.57 22.91
N ASP A 152 17.56 2.70 22.29
CA ASP A 152 17.05 4.04 22.59
C ASP A 152 15.74 4.39 21.85
N ASP A 153 15.36 3.63 20.81
CA ASP A 153 14.09 3.80 20.10
C ASP A 153 12.96 3.03 20.81
N ASP A 154 12.02 3.75 21.42
CA ASP A 154 10.94 3.20 22.25
C ASP A 154 9.60 3.21 21.48
N PRO A 155 8.90 2.06 21.38
CA PRO A 155 7.54 2.00 20.84
C PRO A 155 6.56 2.99 21.47
N HIS A 156 6.77 3.40 22.73
CA HIS A 156 5.92 4.41 23.39
C HIS A 156 5.97 5.77 22.71
N THR A 157 7.13 6.17 22.17
CA THR A 157 7.28 7.43 21.45
C THR A 157 6.45 7.41 20.16
N LEU A 158 6.47 6.29 19.43
CA LEU A 158 5.63 6.09 18.25
C LEU A 158 4.14 6.12 18.61
N ILE A 159 3.72 5.41 19.66
CA ILE A 159 2.32 5.40 20.11
C ILE A 159 1.84 6.80 20.49
N LYS A 160 2.71 7.59 21.14
CA LYS A 160 2.41 9.00 21.46
C LYS A 160 2.20 9.81 20.19
N HIS A 161 3.12 9.74 19.22
CA HIS A 161 2.99 10.46 17.95
C HIS A 161 1.72 10.05 17.18
N LEU A 162 1.37 8.76 17.16
CA LEU A 162 0.13 8.27 16.55
C LEU A 162 -1.12 8.82 17.22
N SER A 163 -1.09 8.98 18.54
CA SER A 163 -2.19 9.58 19.29
C SER A 163 -2.35 11.07 18.96
N ASP A 164 -1.24 11.79 18.78
CA ASP A 164 -1.27 13.20 18.36
C ASP A 164 -1.84 13.35 16.94
N VAL A 165 -1.49 12.45 16.01
CA VAL A 165 -2.03 12.45 14.64
C VAL A 165 -3.56 12.31 14.64
N ALA A 166 -4.11 11.42 15.46
CA ALA A 166 -5.56 11.21 15.55
C ALA A 166 -6.32 12.44 16.06
N LEU A 167 -5.63 13.38 16.73
CA LEU A 167 -6.21 14.62 17.26
C LEU A 167 -6.04 15.81 16.31
N THR A 168 -5.26 15.68 15.23
CA THR A 168 -5.00 16.80 14.32
C THR A 168 -6.24 17.09 13.47
N HIS A 169 -6.76 18.32 13.58
CA HIS A 169 -7.94 18.77 12.83
C HIS A 169 -7.61 19.36 11.43
N HIS A 170 -6.33 19.64 11.17
CA HIS A 170 -5.85 20.12 9.88
C HIS A 170 -5.04 19.00 9.22
N PHE A 171 -5.27 18.76 7.92
CA PHE A 171 -4.58 17.72 7.14
C PHE A 171 -3.11 18.07 6.82
N ASP A 172 -2.36 18.55 7.83
CA ASP A 172 -0.91 18.70 7.79
C ASP A 172 -0.27 17.46 8.42
N LEU A 173 0.07 16.49 7.57
CA LEU A 173 0.58 15.18 7.99
C LEU A 173 2.08 15.03 7.75
N ALA A 174 2.71 15.96 7.02
CA ALA A 174 4.12 15.97 6.67
C ALA A 174 4.98 16.19 7.91
N THR A 175 4.58 17.14 8.76
CA THR A 175 5.30 17.40 10.01
C THR A 175 5.26 16.18 10.95
N PRO A 176 4.10 15.54 11.21
CA PRO A 176 4.07 14.24 11.88
C PRO A 176 4.88 13.15 11.17
N ALA A 177 4.80 13.02 9.85
CA ALA A 177 5.50 11.98 9.09
C ALA A 177 7.02 12.09 9.25
N GLN A 178 7.59 13.29 9.10
CA GLN A 178 9.02 13.54 9.27
C GLN A 178 9.50 13.21 10.68
N ARG A 179 8.72 13.54 11.72
CA ARG A 179 9.04 13.20 13.12
C ARG A 179 8.94 11.70 13.42
N ILE A 180 8.13 10.97 12.66
CA ILE A 180 7.93 9.53 12.86
C ILE A 180 8.95 8.73 12.07
N TRP A 181 9.35 9.19 10.88
CA TRP A 181 10.34 8.55 10.03
C TRP A 181 11.59 8.19 10.84
N PRO A 182 12.13 6.98 10.70
CA PRO A 182 13.27 6.56 11.50
C PRO A 182 14.51 7.41 11.19
N ASP A 183 15.23 7.84 12.23
CA ASP A 183 16.48 8.59 12.15
C ASP A 183 17.65 7.67 11.72
N THR A 184 17.50 6.99 10.58
CA THR A 184 18.51 6.12 10.00
C THR A 184 18.76 6.49 8.54
N THR A 185 20.03 6.67 8.20
CA THR A 185 20.49 6.75 6.81
C THR A 185 20.80 5.37 6.23
N GLY A 186 20.70 4.31 7.05
CA GLY A 186 20.95 2.92 6.70
C GLY A 186 19.67 2.08 6.58
N PRO A 187 19.81 0.76 6.36
CA PRO A 187 18.68 -0.14 6.22
C PRO A 187 17.77 -0.16 7.46
N LEU A 188 16.49 -0.48 7.24
CA LEU A 188 15.47 -0.60 8.29
C LEU A 188 15.62 -1.95 9.03
N ASP A 189 16.67 -2.03 9.85
CA ASP A 189 17.10 -3.29 10.45
C ASP A 189 16.18 -3.77 11.59
N THR A 190 15.53 -2.85 12.30
CA THR A 190 14.60 -3.17 13.39
C THR A 190 13.15 -3.18 12.93
N GLU A 191 12.32 -4.01 13.57
CA GLU A 191 10.87 -4.04 13.32
C GLU A 191 10.22 -2.69 13.64
N LEU A 192 10.70 -1.98 14.67
CA LEU A 192 10.21 -0.65 15.02
C LEU A 192 10.56 0.39 13.95
N ALA A 193 11.78 0.36 13.38
CA ALA A 193 12.17 1.27 12.31
C ALA A 193 11.32 1.04 11.04
N ARG A 194 11.03 -0.23 10.71
CA ARG A 194 10.11 -0.57 9.61
C ARG A 194 8.70 -0.05 9.87
N LEU A 195 8.15 -0.29 11.07
CA LEU A 195 6.84 0.21 11.45
C LEU A 195 6.76 1.74 11.42
N ARG A 196 7.81 2.44 11.86
CA ARG A 196 7.93 3.90 11.76
C ARG A 196 7.90 4.37 10.31
N ALA A 197 8.69 3.74 9.44
CA ALA A 197 8.72 4.07 8.02
C ALA A 197 7.35 3.84 7.36
N GLU A 198 6.67 2.73 7.68
CA GLU A 198 5.32 2.42 7.18
C GLU A 198 4.31 3.50 7.57
N VAL A 199 4.31 3.89 8.85
CA VAL A 199 3.44 4.95 9.36
C VAL A 199 3.73 6.26 8.62
N ALA A 200 4.99 6.69 8.59
CA ALA A 200 5.37 7.96 7.99
C ALA A 200 5.05 8.00 6.48
N CYS A 201 5.36 6.94 5.74
CA CYS A 201 5.02 6.81 4.32
C CYS A 201 3.51 6.93 4.07
N TYR A 202 2.71 6.27 4.90
CA TYR A 202 1.26 6.33 4.79
C TYR A 202 0.70 7.73 5.13
N LEU A 203 1.30 8.46 6.08
CA LEU A 203 0.92 9.84 6.38
C LEU A 203 1.20 10.80 5.22
N VAL A 204 2.38 10.70 4.60
CA VAL A 204 2.72 11.49 3.41
C VAL A 204 1.78 11.16 2.25
N PHE A 205 1.39 9.89 2.10
CA PHE A 205 0.41 9.50 1.09
C PHE A 205 -0.95 10.15 1.33
N CYS A 206 -1.45 10.11 2.57
CA CYS A 206 -2.70 10.77 2.92
C CYS A 206 -2.66 12.28 2.62
N GLN A 207 -1.56 12.95 2.96
CA GLN A 207 -1.40 14.36 2.61
C GLN A 207 -1.39 14.59 1.09
N THR A 208 -0.67 13.75 0.35
CA THR A 208 -0.62 13.84 -1.11
C THR A 208 -2.00 13.66 -1.75
N ILE A 209 -2.81 12.73 -1.22
CA ILE A 209 -4.20 12.56 -1.64
C ILE A 209 -5.02 13.81 -1.32
N ALA A 210 -4.90 14.37 -0.12
CA ALA A 210 -5.64 15.58 0.27
C ALA A 210 -5.30 16.80 -0.60
N GLU A 211 -4.02 16.96 -0.96
CA GLU A 211 -3.54 18.05 -1.82
C GLU A 211 -3.96 17.93 -3.28
N ILE A 212 -4.18 16.70 -3.78
CA ILE A 212 -4.57 16.46 -5.17
C ILE A 212 -6.09 16.45 -5.34
N PHE A 213 -6.81 15.82 -4.41
CA PHE A 213 -8.25 15.63 -4.53
C PHE A 213 -9.02 16.73 -3.80
N HIS A 214 -8.98 17.92 -4.39
CA HIS A 214 -9.69 19.13 -3.96
C HIS A 214 -10.71 19.60 -5.02
N ASP A 215 -11.59 20.54 -4.66
CA ASP A 215 -12.73 20.94 -5.51
C ASP A 215 -12.36 21.63 -6.84
N GLN A 216 -11.08 21.96 -7.04
CA GLN A 216 -10.55 22.58 -8.27
C GLN A 216 -9.70 21.59 -9.08
N LEU A 217 -9.75 20.29 -8.77
CA LEU A 217 -9.06 19.26 -9.53
C LEU A 217 -9.58 19.23 -10.97
N ASP A 218 -8.70 19.56 -11.92
CA ASP A 218 -8.95 19.39 -13.35
C ASP A 218 -8.56 17.97 -13.79
N PRO A 219 -9.51 17.16 -14.30
CA PRO A 219 -9.22 15.83 -14.80
C PRO A 219 -8.37 15.80 -16.09
N ALA A 220 -8.18 16.93 -16.79
CA ALA A 220 -7.42 16.92 -18.03
C ALA A 220 -5.94 16.52 -17.81
N GLY A 221 -5.53 15.39 -18.42
CA GLY A 221 -4.13 14.96 -18.44
C GLY A 221 -3.57 14.46 -17.11
N LYS A 222 -4.41 14.12 -16.12
CA LYS A 222 -3.98 13.66 -14.78
C LYS A 222 -4.04 12.15 -14.56
N ALA A 223 -4.44 11.36 -15.57
CA ALA A 223 -4.58 9.91 -15.45
C ALA A 223 -3.26 9.19 -15.06
N ASP A 224 -2.13 9.65 -15.59
CA ASP A 224 -0.82 9.09 -15.26
C ASP A 224 -0.46 9.35 -13.79
N ALA A 225 -0.79 10.55 -13.28
CA ALA A 225 -0.56 10.88 -11.87
C ALA A 225 -1.41 10.03 -10.92
N VAL A 226 -2.67 9.78 -11.29
CA VAL A 226 -3.58 8.87 -10.56
C VAL A 226 -3.03 7.44 -10.54
N THR A 227 -2.52 6.97 -11.68
CA THR A 227 -1.91 5.64 -11.79
C THR A 227 -0.65 5.55 -10.93
N ALA A 228 0.21 6.57 -10.95
CA ALA A 228 1.42 6.62 -10.13
C ALA A 228 1.12 6.57 -8.62
N LEU A 229 0.10 7.29 -8.15
CA LEU A 229 -0.34 7.23 -6.76
C LEU A 229 -0.87 5.86 -6.35
N ALA A 230 -1.65 5.20 -7.21
CA ALA A 230 -2.13 3.85 -6.95
C ALA A 230 -0.95 2.86 -6.86
N VAL A 231 0.07 3.02 -7.70
CA VAL A 231 1.30 2.22 -7.65
C VAL A 231 2.09 2.48 -6.36
N ALA A 232 2.25 3.75 -5.94
CA ALA A 232 2.86 4.08 -4.65
C ALA A 232 2.11 3.40 -3.49
N ARG A 233 0.77 3.41 -3.53
CA ARG A 233 -0.07 2.74 -2.54
C ARG A 233 0.11 1.22 -2.51
N GLN A 234 0.33 0.58 -3.66
CA GLN A 234 0.64 -0.85 -3.76
C GLN A 234 2.01 -1.17 -3.14
N HIS A 235 3.03 -0.36 -3.44
CA HIS A 235 4.37 -0.55 -2.91
C HIS A 235 4.43 -0.47 -1.38
N MET A 236 3.58 0.31 -0.72
CA MET A 236 3.57 0.41 0.75
C MET A 236 3.43 -0.94 1.46
N ALA A 237 2.72 -1.90 0.85
CA ALA A 237 2.55 -3.23 1.44
C ALA A 237 3.74 -4.17 1.16
N LEU A 238 4.56 -3.87 0.14
CA LEU A 238 5.60 -4.77 -0.39
C LEU A 238 7.01 -4.29 -0.03
N ASP A 239 7.27 -2.99 -0.21
CA ASP A 239 8.56 -2.33 -0.03
C ASP A 239 8.33 -0.86 0.33
N THR A 240 8.33 -0.57 1.63
CA THR A 240 8.07 0.79 2.15
C THR A 240 9.14 1.81 1.74
N PRO A 241 10.45 1.51 1.80
CA PRO A 241 11.47 2.39 1.23
C PRO A 241 11.22 2.76 -0.24
N LEU A 242 10.91 1.78 -1.08
CA LEU A 242 10.58 2.06 -2.49
C LEU A 242 9.31 2.93 -2.60
N ALA A 243 8.27 2.64 -1.81
CA ALA A 243 7.05 3.44 -1.80
C ALA A 243 7.33 4.89 -1.40
N TRP A 244 8.22 5.12 -0.44
CA TRP A 244 8.64 6.45 -0.01
C TRP A 244 9.36 7.21 -1.12
N ASP A 245 10.30 6.58 -1.81
CA ASP A 245 11.03 7.20 -2.93
C ASP A 245 10.08 7.57 -4.07
N VAL A 246 9.24 6.61 -4.50
CA VAL A 246 8.23 6.84 -5.56
C VAL A 246 7.29 7.99 -5.18
N LEU A 247 6.84 8.05 -3.94
CA LEU A 247 5.94 9.10 -3.46
C LEU A 247 6.65 10.46 -3.37
N THR A 248 7.90 10.49 -2.93
CA THR A 248 8.71 11.72 -2.85
C THR A 248 8.99 12.29 -4.23
N ASP A 249 9.41 11.44 -5.18
CA ASP A 249 9.61 11.82 -6.59
C ASP A 249 8.33 12.36 -7.22
N PHE A 250 7.19 11.69 -6.94
CA PHE A 250 5.88 12.14 -7.39
C PHE A 250 5.51 13.51 -6.83
N ARG A 251 5.70 13.75 -5.52
CA ARG A 251 5.44 15.05 -4.87
C ARG A 251 6.34 16.14 -5.46
N ALA A 252 7.62 15.85 -5.65
CA ALA A 252 8.57 16.78 -6.25
C ALA A 252 8.18 17.18 -7.68
N ALA A 253 7.77 16.22 -8.51
CA ALA A 253 7.34 16.46 -9.89
C ALA A 253 6.11 17.39 -9.99
N LEU A 254 5.26 17.39 -8.96
CA LEU A 254 4.06 18.25 -8.89
C LEU A 254 4.29 19.57 -8.12
N ASN A 255 5.50 19.85 -7.67
CA ASN A 255 5.82 20.95 -6.77
C ASN A 255 4.97 20.94 -5.48
N LEU A 256 4.57 19.73 -5.05
CA LEU A 256 3.92 19.46 -3.77
C LEU A 256 4.97 19.17 -2.69
N ALA A 257 6.23 19.56 -2.92
CA ALA A 257 7.29 19.30 -1.99
C ALA A 257 6.89 19.85 -0.62
N ASP A 258 6.78 18.95 0.35
CA ASP A 258 6.97 19.32 1.73
C ASP A 258 8.30 20.08 1.74
N GLN A 259 8.34 21.28 2.31
CA GLN A 259 9.65 21.84 2.65
C GLN A 259 10.03 21.26 4.01
N PRO A 260 10.80 20.17 4.10
CA PRO A 260 11.66 19.97 5.24
C PRO A 260 12.93 20.79 5.02
N GLY A 261 13.30 21.57 6.03
CA GLY A 261 14.71 21.78 6.31
C GLY A 261 15.37 20.44 6.66
N ILE A 262 15.62 19.59 5.66
CA ILE A 262 16.66 18.57 5.70
C ILE A 262 17.82 19.15 4.89
N CYS A 263 18.78 19.64 5.65
CA CYS A 263 20.19 19.82 5.32
C CYS A 263 20.58 19.69 3.84
N MET A 264 20.67 20.83 3.15
CA MET A 264 21.49 21.00 1.94
C MET A 264 22.99 20.84 2.27
N THR A 265 23.44 19.64 2.65
CA THR A 265 24.86 19.29 2.56
C THR A 265 25.02 17.82 2.17
N CYS A 266 24.68 17.51 0.93
CA CYS A 266 25.34 16.44 0.21
C CYS A 266 25.48 16.79 -1.27
N ASP A 267 25.97 18.01 -1.53
CA ASP A 267 26.32 18.47 -2.87
C ASP A 267 27.69 19.17 -2.80
N LEU A 268 28.77 18.39 -2.67
CA LEU A 268 30.14 18.92 -2.66
C LEU A 268 31.20 17.99 -3.31
N THR A 269 30.82 17.04 -4.16
CA THR A 269 31.81 16.20 -4.88
C THR A 269 31.59 16.01 -6.37
N LYS A 270 30.73 16.79 -7.04
CA LYS A 270 30.59 16.72 -8.51
C LYS A 270 30.53 18.06 -9.26
N ARG A 271 31.20 19.09 -8.75
CA ARG A 271 31.69 20.18 -9.61
C ARG A 271 33.11 20.56 -9.18
N LEU A 272 34.03 20.44 -10.15
CA LEU A 272 35.43 20.90 -10.16
C LEU A 272 36.48 19.90 -9.63
N SER A 273 36.85 18.98 -10.53
CA SER A 273 38.26 18.71 -10.84
C SER A 273 38.34 18.55 -12.37
N ALA A 274 39.09 19.32 -13.19
CA ALA A 274 40.27 20.14 -12.94
C ALA A 274 41.34 19.45 -12.09
#